data_AF-A0A1C6EUW9-F1
#
_entry.id   AF-A0A1C6EUW9-F1
#
_cell.length_a   1.000
_cell.length_b   1.000
_cell.length_c   1.000
_cell.angle_alpha   90.00
_cell.angle_beta   90.00
_cell.angle_gamma   90.00
#
_symmetry.space_group_name_H-M   'P 1'
#
loop_
_entity.id
_entity.type
_entity.pdbx_description
1 polymer ?
#
loop_
_entity_poly.entity_id
_entity_poly.type
_entity_poly.pdbx_seq_one_letter_code
_entity_poly.pdbx_strand_id
1 'polypeptide(L)'
;MKKKGFIIGGICLAAIVGILGYNHEAVRVVFHNVYSPSVKLDDSSKWNGGKAYEKLPYSEASENDYLDLYVPDSEEPMPLIILVHGGGFVYNDSQSRQAQLMYRYFRDHGYACASVNYRLAQEAAFPAGVEDVKSAIRFLRANAEKYGYDPERFAIWGESAGGYLSVICGASNDEEFNSVPFIGEDENHSVSSEVQVILDYYGCMEFGTMEDDYRELRIPKIVRRVASLWLQGAIKDTGYEDVESYWMRKDVKALTENEKNNYSPLYYIEKNLTKENCPDILIWHGDADLDVPYLQSERLNALLTRIVGTDKVEFKLFHNYKHAADQLYSDENLGILKEYLDEKFA
;
A
#
# COMPACT_ATOMS: atom_id res chain seq x y z
N MET A 1 -4.02 28.03 24.56
CA MET A 1 -5.37 28.15 23.95
C MET A 1 -5.83 26.76 23.53
N LYS A 2 -6.86 26.23 24.19
CA LYS A 2 -7.41 24.88 23.91
C LYS A 2 -8.00 24.85 22.50
N LYS A 3 -7.51 23.94 21.64
CA LYS A 3 -8.12 23.63 20.35
C LYS A 3 -9.53 23.12 20.59
N LYS A 4 -10.53 23.83 20.06
CA LYS A 4 -11.90 23.33 19.96
C LYS A 4 -11.87 22.15 18.98
N GLY A 5 -11.97 20.94 19.50
CA GLY A 5 -12.23 19.74 18.71
C GLY A 5 -13.57 19.93 18.00
N PHE A 6 -13.57 19.72 16.69
CA PHE A 6 -14.76 19.63 15.87
C PHE A 6 -15.57 18.41 16.35
N ILE A 7 -16.56 18.65 17.21
CA ILE A 7 -17.62 17.69 17.54
C ILE A 7 -18.56 17.65 16.33
N ILE A 8 -18.18 16.91 15.29
CA ILE A 8 -19.10 16.51 14.20
C ILE A 8 -19.37 14.99 14.22
N GLY A 9 -18.52 14.19 14.88
CA GLY A 9 -18.65 12.72 14.85
C GLY A 9 -19.84 12.12 15.61
N GLY A 10 -20.33 12.77 16.67
CA GLY A 10 -21.31 12.15 17.58
C GLY A 10 -22.77 12.24 17.15
N ILE A 11 -23.16 13.28 16.39
CA ILE A 11 -24.58 13.58 16.10
C ILE A 11 -25.06 12.90 14.81
N CYS A 12 -24.15 12.50 13.90
CA CYS A 12 -24.52 11.75 12.70
C CYS A 12 -24.93 10.29 12.99
N LEU A 13 -24.44 9.69 14.07
CA LEU A 13 -24.60 8.25 14.27
C LEU A 13 -26.04 7.84 14.62
N ALA A 14 -26.73 8.59 15.47
CA ALA A 14 -28.12 8.28 15.82
C ALA A 14 -29.07 8.43 14.62
N ALA A 15 -28.78 9.40 13.73
CA ALA A 15 -29.52 9.58 12.48
C ALA A 15 -29.22 8.47 11.46
N ILE A 16 -27.96 8.01 11.38
CA ILE A 16 -27.56 6.90 10.50
C ILE A 16 -28.11 5.57 11.02
N VAL A 17 -28.05 5.30 12.32
CA VAL A 17 -28.62 4.08 12.94
C VAL A 17 -30.14 4.02 12.78
N GLY A 18 -30.84 5.16 12.86
CA GLY A 18 -32.27 5.25 12.56
C GLY A 18 -32.63 5.00 11.08
N ILE A 19 -31.70 5.29 10.16
CA ILE A 19 -31.81 5.00 8.71
C ILE A 19 -31.38 3.56 8.37
N LEU A 20 -30.48 2.96 9.16
CA LEU A 20 -29.90 1.63 8.96
C LEU A 20 -30.72 0.47 9.58
N GLY A 21 -31.99 0.69 9.91
CA GLY A 21 -32.85 -0.23 10.69
C GLY A 21 -33.07 -1.66 10.16
N TYR A 22 -32.30 -2.17 9.20
CA TYR A 22 -32.43 -3.53 8.66
C TYR A 22 -31.15 -4.25 8.22
N ASN A 23 -29.96 -3.64 8.29
CA ASN A 23 -28.73 -4.32 7.86
C ASN A 23 -27.69 -4.39 8.99
N HIS A 24 -27.63 -5.54 9.64
CA HIS A 24 -26.69 -5.84 10.74
C HIS A 24 -25.22 -5.63 10.33
N GLU A 25 -24.87 -5.97 9.07
CA GLU A 25 -23.50 -5.78 8.56
C GLU A 25 -23.16 -4.30 8.37
N ALA A 26 -24.05 -3.51 7.76
CA ALA A 26 -23.81 -2.08 7.60
C ALA A 26 -23.69 -1.36 8.96
N VAL A 27 -24.50 -1.77 9.95
CA VAL A 27 -24.39 -1.24 11.32
C VAL A 27 -23.06 -1.64 11.95
N ARG A 28 -22.62 -2.90 11.82
CA ARG A 28 -21.33 -3.39 12.32
C ARG A 28 -20.17 -2.61 11.73
N VAL A 29 -20.11 -2.50 10.41
CA VAL A 29 -19.01 -1.81 9.70
C VAL A 29 -18.96 -0.33 10.11
N VAL A 30 -20.10 0.38 10.13
CA VAL A 30 -20.16 1.78 10.58
C VAL A 30 -19.73 1.91 12.04
N PHE A 31 -20.19 1.02 12.92
CA PHE A 31 -19.81 1.00 14.33
C PHE A 31 -18.29 0.87 14.49
N HIS A 32 -17.65 -0.05 13.78
CA HIS A 32 -16.20 -0.26 13.88
C HIS A 32 -15.37 0.82 13.21
N ASN A 33 -15.91 1.57 12.25
CA ASN A 33 -15.22 2.74 11.71
C ASN A 33 -15.20 3.91 12.72
N VAL A 34 -16.25 4.02 13.54
CA VAL A 34 -16.42 5.11 14.52
C VAL A 34 -15.76 4.78 15.87
N TYR A 35 -15.87 3.52 16.30
CA TYR A 35 -15.46 3.06 17.63
C TYR A 35 -14.34 2.00 17.58
N SER A 36 -13.58 1.93 16.48
CA SER A 36 -12.46 1.00 16.39
C SER A 36 -11.54 1.13 17.61
N PRO A 37 -11.18 0.04 18.29
CA PRO A 37 -10.20 0.07 19.36
C PRO A 37 -8.90 0.71 18.88
N SER A 38 -8.47 1.80 19.51
CA SER A 38 -7.10 2.29 19.33
C SER A 38 -6.19 1.47 20.23
N VAL A 39 -5.11 0.95 19.66
CA VAL A 39 -4.04 0.29 20.40
C VAL A 39 -2.92 1.30 20.63
N LYS A 40 -2.14 1.11 21.69
CA LYS A 40 -0.96 1.94 21.92
C LYS A 40 0.07 1.56 20.86
N LEU A 41 0.39 2.50 19.99
CA LEU A 41 1.42 2.36 18.98
C LEU A 41 2.63 3.20 19.36
N ASP A 42 3.80 2.78 18.91
CA ASP A 42 4.99 3.62 18.96
C ASP A 42 4.96 4.63 17.79
N ASP A 43 4.52 5.85 18.10
CA ASP A 43 4.36 6.92 17.12
C ASP A 43 5.45 8.01 17.23
N SER A 44 6.35 7.89 18.21
CA SER A 44 7.21 9.00 18.62
C SER A 44 8.62 8.60 19.08
N SER A 45 8.96 7.31 19.08
CA SER A 45 10.33 6.89 19.36
C SER A 45 11.31 7.48 18.35
N LYS A 46 12.33 8.14 18.89
CA LYS A 46 13.42 8.69 18.09
C LYS A 46 14.36 7.56 17.67
N TRP A 47 14.77 7.61 16.41
CA TRP A 47 15.82 6.75 15.90
C TRP A 47 17.18 7.15 16.46
N ASN A 48 17.95 6.18 16.97
CA ASN A 48 19.28 6.43 17.53
C ASN A 48 20.30 5.30 17.33
N GLY A 49 19.94 4.20 16.65
CA GLY A 49 20.75 2.98 16.55
C GLY A 49 21.31 2.67 15.16
N GLY A 50 21.47 3.69 14.30
CA GLY A 50 22.02 3.50 12.96
C GLY A 50 22.03 4.78 12.13
N LYS A 51 22.18 4.63 10.82
CA LYS A 51 22.18 5.76 9.86
C LYS A 51 20.75 6.04 9.37
N ALA A 52 20.47 7.31 9.14
CA ALA A 52 19.25 7.77 8.47
C ALA A 52 19.63 8.72 7.34
N TYR A 53 18.99 8.54 6.19
CA TYR A 53 19.12 9.39 5.02
C TYR A 53 17.73 9.91 4.70
N GLU A 54 17.44 11.13 5.14
CA GLU A 54 16.16 11.79 4.90
C GLU A 54 16.14 12.40 3.50
N LYS A 55 15.03 12.24 2.79
CA LYS A 55 14.81 12.73 1.42
C LYS A 55 15.99 12.44 0.48
N LEU A 56 16.48 11.20 0.53
CA LEU A 56 17.50 10.71 -0.37
C LEU A 56 16.88 10.59 -1.77
N PRO A 57 17.30 11.40 -2.76
CA PRO A 57 16.76 11.33 -4.10
C PRO A 57 17.18 10.01 -4.76
N TYR A 58 16.22 9.32 -5.38
CA TYR A 58 16.49 8.13 -6.18
C TYR A 58 16.42 8.41 -7.69
N SER A 59 15.74 9.48 -8.12
CA SER A 59 15.69 9.94 -9.51
C SER A 59 15.79 11.47 -9.60
N GLU A 60 16.08 11.98 -10.80
CA GLU A 60 16.01 13.41 -11.12
C GLU A 60 14.74 13.77 -11.91
N ALA A 61 13.84 12.82 -12.16
CA ALA A 61 12.62 13.06 -12.93
C ALA A 61 11.61 13.96 -12.20
N SER A 62 11.63 13.98 -10.86
CA SER A 62 10.79 14.84 -10.03
C SER A 62 11.41 15.18 -8.67
N GLU A 63 11.00 16.30 -8.09
CA GLU A 63 11.30 16.63 -6.69
C GLU A 63 10.63 15.67 -5.69
N ASN A 64 9.62 14.92 -6.14
CA ASN A 64 8.97 13.88 -5.36
C ASN A 64 9.69 12.53 -5.44
N ASP A 65 10.72 12.39 -6.27
CA ASP A 65 11.48 11.14 -6.43
C ASP A 65 12.56 10.96 -5.38
N TYR A 66 12.11 10.81 -4.12
CA TYR A 66 12.98 10.57 -2.98
C TYR A 66 12.43 9.48 -2.06
N LEU A 67 13.30 8.98 -1.20
CA LEU A 67 12.95 8.05 -0.14
C LEU A 67 13.64 8.44 1.17
N ASP A 68 13.07 8.00 2.29
CA ASP A 68 13.75 8.03 3.58
C ASP A 68 14.31 6.65 3.87
N LEU A 69 15.64 6.54 3.92
CA LEU A 69 16.34 5.28 4.16
C LEU A 69 16.87 5.24 5.59
N TYR A 70 16.55 4.16 6.29
CA TYR A 70 17.00 3.90 7.64
C TYR A 70 17.72 2.56 7.68
N VAL A 71 18.95 2.60 8.14
CA VAL A 71 19.83 1.43 8.20
C VAL A 71 20.32 1.27 9.63
N PRO A 72 19.82 0.27 10.37
CA PRO A 72 20.37 -0.12 11.67
C PRO A 72 21.86 -0.46 11.61
N ASP A 73 22.58 -0.22 12.71
CA ASP A 73 23.97 -0.68 12.84
C ASP A 73 23.99 -2.22 12.90
N SER A 74 24.73 -2.85 11.99
CA SER A 74 24.86 -4.30 11.90
C SER A 74 26.25 -4.69 11.38
N GLU A 75 26.73 -5.85 11.81
CA GLU A 75 27.98 -6.45 11.30
C GLU A 75 27.75 -7.17 9.96
N GLU A 76 26.52 -7.63 9.70
CA GLU A 76 26.14 -8.37 8.50
C GLU A 76 25.08 -7.60 7.69
N PRO A 77 25.08 -7.70 6.35
CA PRO A 77 24.00 -7.15 5.51
C PRO A 77 22.64 -7.71 5.94
N MET A 78 21.67 -6.82 6.11
CA MET A 78 20.32 -7.15 6.56
C MET A 78 19.31 -7.11 5.41
N PRO A 79 18.15 -7.79 5.55
CA PRO A 79 17.04 -7.60 4.64
C PRO A 79 16.53 -6.15 4.66
N LEU A 80 15.93 -5.75 3.53
CA LEU A 80 15.35 -4.42 3.34
C LEU A 80 13.83 -4.53 3.17
N ILE A 81 13.08 -3.69 3.90
CA ILE A 81 11.65 -3.47 3.65
C ILE A 81 11.46 -2.12 2.97
N ILE A 82 10.89 -2.15 1.78
CA ILE A 82 10.49 -0.99 1.00
C ILE A 82 9.05 -0.67 1.35
N LEU A 83 8.79 0.52 1.89
CA LEU A 83 7.48 0.95 2.38
C LEU A 83 6.87 1.93 1.38
N VAL A 84 5.71 1.60 0.82
CA VAL A 84 5.00 2.42 -0.16
C VAL A 84 3.70 2.91 0.46
N HIS A 85 3.62 4.22 0.68
CA HIS A 85 2.50 4.80 1.40
C HIS A 85 1.18 4.75 0.59
N GLY A 86 0.07 4.70 1.33
CA GLY A 86 -1.27 4.93 0.81
C GLY A 86 -1.61 6.40 0.68
N GLY A 87 -2.89 6.72 0.50
CA GLY A 87 -3.37 8.10 0.30
C GLY A 87 -4.19 8.30 -0.97
N GLY A 88 -4.71 7.21 -1.55
CA GLY A 88 -5.51 7.25 -2.77
C GLY A 88 -4.77 7.89 -3.94
N PHE A 89 -3.46 7.74 -4.05
CA PHE A 89 -2.65 8.39 -5.09
C PHE A 89 -2.68 9.93 -5.09
N VAL A 90 -3.30 10.59 -4.11
CA VAL A 90 -3.50 12.06 -4.07
C VAL A 90 -3.01 12.70 -2.77
N TYR A 91 -2.60 11.90 -1.78
CA TYR A 91 -2.15 12.36 -0.47
C TYR A 91 -0.93 11.58 0.03
N ASN A 92 -0.39 12.09 1.14
CA ASN A 92 0.76 11.58 1.89
C ASN A 92 2.09 11.74 1.14
N ASP A 93 3.13 11.31 1.85
CA ASP A 93 4.50 11.19 1.40
C ASP A 93 5.17 10.03 2.17
N SER A 94 6.48 9.87 2.03
CA SER A 94 7.29 8.86 2.76
C SER A 94 7.17 8.92 4.29
N GLN A 95 6.62 10.00 4.86
CA GLN A 95 6.37 10.17 6.29
C GLN A 95 4.92 9.85 6.69
N SER A 96 4.16 9.16 5.82
CA SER A 96 2.83 8.64 6.13
C SER A 96 2.82 7.90 7.46
N ARG A 97 1.76 8.07 8.26
CA ARG A 97 1.68 7.49 9.59
C ARG A 97 1.90 5.97 9.56
N GLN A 98 1.26 5.28 8.63
CA GLN A 98 1.31 3.82 8.51
C GLN A 98 2.70 3.33 8.09
N ALA A 99 3.35 3.98 7.12
CA ALA A 99 4.73 3.69 6.79
C ALA A 99 5.67 3.93 7.99
N GLN A 100 5.45 5.00 8.74
CA GLN A 100 6.26 5.29 9.94
C GLN A 100 6.04 4.28 11.09
N LEU A 101 4.87 3.65 11.18
CA LEU A 101 4.62 2.56 12.13
C LEU A 101 5.40 1.30 11.77
N MET A 102 5.38 0.92 10.48
CA MET A 102 6.18 -0.19 9.95
C MET A 102 7.66 0.05 10.19
N TYR A 103 8.15 1.22 9.76
CA TYR A 103 9.55 1.62 9.93
C TYR A 103 10.02 1.51 11.39
N ARG A 104 9.28 2.10 12.35
CA ARG A 104 9.69 2.11 13.76
C ARG A 104 9.79 0.71 14.34
N TYR A 105 8.89 -0.18 13.98
CA TYR A 105 8.96 -1.56 14.41
C TYR A 105 10.16 -2.26 13.77
N PHE A 106 10.26 -2.27 12.45
CA PHE A 106 11.23 -3.11 11.74
C PHE A 106 12.67 -2.65 11.87
N ARG A 107 12.92 -1.34 11.99
CA ARG A 107 14.28 -0.81 12.25
C ARG A 107 14.84 -1.31 13.59
N ASP A 108 13.99 -1.49 14.60
CA ASP A 108 14.37 -1.96 15.94
C ASP A 108 14.49 -3.50 15.98
N HIS A 109 14.13 -4.16 14.88
CA HIS A 109 14.05 -5.62 14.76
C HIS A 109 14.95 -6.19 13.65
N GLY A 110 15.98 -5.43 13.25
CA GLY A 110 17.07 -5.93 12.39
C GLY A 110 16.82 -5.82 10.89
N TYR A 111 15.91 -4.93 10.46
CA TYR A 111 15.65 -4.66 9.06
C TYR A 111 16.08 -3.24 8.69
N ALA A 112 16.69 -3.09 7.50
CA ALA A 112 16.73 -1.79 6.86
C ALA A 112 15.31 -1.44 6.38
N CYS A 113 14.97 -0.15 6.36
CA CYS A 113 13.68 0.32 5.87
C CYS A 113 13.87 1.49 4.91
N ALA A 114 13.25 1.42 3.73
CA ALA A 114 13.21 2.50 2.77
C ALA A 114 11.77 2.94 2.54
N SER A 115 11.38 4.09 3.08
CA SER A 115 10.04 4.66 2.87
C SER A 115 10.05 5.52 1.62
N VAL A 116 9.37 5.07 0.57
CA VAL A 116 9.42 5.65 -0.78
C VAL A 116 8.32 6.70 -0.92
N ASN A 117 8.69 7.88 -1.43
CA ASN A 117 7.75 8.84 -1.98
C ASN A 117 7.64 8.62 -3.50
N TYR A 118 6.50 8.98 -4.09
CA TYR A 118 6.25 8.84 -5.53
C TYR A 118 5.37 9.98 -6.05
N ARG A 119 5.34 10.20 -7.36
CA ARG A 119 4.51 11.25 -7.95
C ARG A 119 3.03 10.94 -7.78
N LEU A 120 2.32 11.88 -7.16
CA LEU A 120 0.88 11.81 -6.94
C LEU A 120 0.10 12.25 -8.19
N ALA A 121 -1.19 11.93 -8.22
CA ALA A 121 -2.09 12.21 -9.34
C ALA A 121 -2.15 13.69 -9.71
N GLN A 122 -1.83 14.62 -8.80
CA GLN A 122 -1.77 16.06 -9.10
C GLN A 122 -0.60 16.42 -10.01
N GLU A 123 0.47 15.64 -9.97
CA GLU A 123 1.67 15.86 -10.75
C GLU A 123 1.66 15.03 -12.03
N ALA A 124 1.45 13.72 -11.91
CA ALA A 124 1.56 12.79 -13.03
C ALA A 124 0.44 11.74 -13.01
N ALA A 125 0.03 11.31 -14.20
CA ALA A 125 -0.93 10.23 -14.37
C ALA A 125 -0.24 8.86 -14.26
N PHE A 126 -1.02 7.80 -14.08
CA PHE A 126 -0.53 6.44 -14.35
C PHE A 126 0.17 6.38 -15.73
N PRO A 127 1.33 5.71 -15.88
CA PRO A 127 1.97 4.81 -14.90
C PRO A 127 3.02 5.45 -13.98
N ALA A 128 3.15 6.79 -13.93
CA ALA A 128 4.27 7.46 -13.28
C ALA A 128 4.60 6.94 -11.87
N GLY A 129 3.60 6.84 -10.98
CA GLY A 129 3.84 6.34 -9.61
C GLY A 129 4.32 4.88 -9.54
N VAL A 130 3.97 4.02 -10.51
CA VAL A 130 4.52 2.66 -10.61
C VAL A 130 5.99 2.72 -11.03
N GLU A 131 6.29 3.53 -12.04
CA GLU A 131 7.65 3.72 -12.55
C GLU A 131 8.59 4.29 -11.50
N ASP A 132 8.08 5.23 -10.68
CA ASP A 132 8.77 5.85 -9.55
C ASP A 132 9.16 4.79 -8.51
N VAL A 133 8.21 3.95 -8.08
CA VAL A 133 8.47 2.88 -7.12
C VAL A 133 9.46 1.87 -7.69
N LYS A 134 9.33 1.46 -8.96
CA LYS A 134 10.32 0.56 -9.59
C LYS A 134 11.70 1.21 -9.71
N SER A 135 11.78 2.51 -10.00
CA SER A 135 13.03 3.27 -10.01
C SER A 135 13.68 3.27 -8.62
N ALA A 136 12.89 3.49 -7.56
CA ALA A 136 13.36 3.40 -6.18
C ALA A 136 13.88 1.99 -5.83
N ILE A 137 13.21 0.91 -6.26
CA ILE A 137 13.71 -0.46 -6.06
C ILE A 137 15.07 -0.66 -6.73
N ARG A 138 15.21 -0.25 -8.01
CA ARG A 138 16.48 -0.36 -8.74
C ARG A 138 17.59 0.46 -8.09
N PHE A 139 17.28 1.68 -7.67
CA PHE A 139 18.21 2.55 -6.94
C PHE A 139 18.71 1.87 -5.65
N LEU A 140 17.78 1.32 -4.85
CA LEU A 140 18.11 0.64 -3.61
C LEU A 140 18.98 -0.58 -3.88
N ARG A 141 18.66 -1.39 -4.89
CA ARG A 141 19.47 -2.56 -5.28
C ARG A 141 20.87 -2.17 -5.73
N ALA A 142 21.00 -1.17 -6.61
CA ALA A 142 22.28 -0.68 -7.10
C ALA A 142 23.19 -0.10 -6.00
N ASN A 143 22.60 0.39 -4.91
CA ASN A 143 23.32 1.03 -3.81
C ASN A 143 23.39 0.15 -2.54
N ALA A 144 23.04 -1.13 -2.62
CA ALA A 144 22.97 -2.02 -1.46
C ALA A 144 24.30 -2.12 -0.68
N GLU A 145 25.42 -2.32 -1.39
CA GLU A 145 26.76 -2.36 -0.78
C GLU A 145 27.12 -1.03 -0.09
N LYS A 146 26.77 0.10 -0.72
CA LYS A 146 27.04 1.44 -0.19
C LYS A 146 26.31 1.70 1.12
N TYR A 147 25.07 1.24 1.22
CA TYR A 147 24.22 1.54 2.38
C TYR A 147 24.22 0.43 3.44
N GLY A 148 24.61 -0.80 3.12
CA GLY A 148 24.83 -1.88 4.09
C GLY A 148 23.66 -2.85 4.28
N TYR A 149 22.85 -3.09 3.25
CA TYR A 149 21.81 -4.12 3.24
C TYR A 149 22.00 -5.09 2.07
N ASP A 150 21.26 -6.19 2.08
CA ASP A 150 21.41 -7.28 1.11
C ASP A 150 20.53 -7.05 -0.14
N PRO A 151 21.10 -6.97 -1.36
CA PRO A 151 20.34 -6.71 -2.59
C PRO A 151 19.40 -7.85 -3.01
N GLU A 152 19.56 -9.04 -2.42
CA GLU A 152 18.78 -10.25 -2.75
C GLU A 152 17.66 -10.53 -1.74
N ARG A 153 17.51 -9.70 -0.70
CA ARG A 153 16.50 -9.88 0.37
C ARG A 153 15.61 -8.65 0.52
N PHE A 154 14.81 -8.38 -0.51
CA PHE A 154 13.89 -7.24 -0.53
C PHE A 154 12.44 -7.69 -0.31
N ALA A 155 11.80 -7.06 0.68
CA ALA A 155 10.35 -7.07 0.82
C ALA A 155 9.80 -5.72 0.38
N ILE A 156 8.66 -5.71 -0.31
CA ILE A 156 7.88 -4.50 -0.55
C ILE A 156 6.57 -4.59 0.20
N TRP A 157 6.26 -3.55 0.95
CA TRP A 157 5.03 -3.39 1.70
C TRP A 157 4.32 -2.13 1.26
N GLY A 158 3.00 -2.17 1.22
CA GLY A 158 2.23 -0.96 1.02
C GLY A 158 0.80 -1.09 1.51
N GLU A 159 0.23 0.05 1.90
CA GLU A 159 -1.15 0.14 2.35
C GLU A 159 -2.06 0.84 1.32
N SER A 160 -3.28 0.34 1.11
CA SER A 160 -4.29 0.99 0.26
C SER A 160 -3.75 1.24 -1.17
N ALA A 161 -3.68 2.48 -1.65
CA ALA A 161 -3.01 2.84 -2.90
C ALA A 161 -1.55 2.32 -2.97
N GLY A 162 -0.82 2.32 -1.86
CA GLY A 162 0.52 1.76 -1.76
C GLY A 162 0.52 0.23 -1.92
N GLY A 163 -0.49 -0.47 -1.39
CA GLY A 163 -0.66 -1.91 -1.59
C GLY A 163 -0.88 -2.28 -3.05
N TYR A 164 -1.67 -1.47 -3.78
CA TYR A 164 -1.76 -1.58 -5.24
C TYR A 164 -0.39 -1.43 -5.92
N LEU A 165 0.38 -0.40 -5.55
CA LEU A 165 1.71 -0.14 -6.13
C LEU A 165 2.69 -1.27 -5.82
N SER A 166 2.67 -1.80 -4.60
CA SER A 166 3.50 -2.94 -4.19
C SER A 166 3.21 -4.19 -5.02
N VAL A 167 1.92 -4.54 -5.21
CA VAL A 167 1.53 -5.72 -5.98
C VAL A 167 1.86 -5.56 -7.46
N ILE A 168 1.55 -4.42 -8.09
CA ILE A 168 1.85 -4.23 -9.52
C ILE A 168 3.36 -4.16 -9.79
N CYS A 169 4.16 -3.57 -8.89
CA CYS A 169 5.61 -3.57 -9.03
C CYS A 169 6.16 -4.99 -8.94
N GLY A 170 5.77 -5.76 -7.91
CA GLY A 170 6.26 -7.13 -7.73
C GLY A 170 5.72 -8.15 -8.74
N ALA A 171 4.64 -7.84 -9.46
CA ALA A 171 4.09 -8.68 -10.53
C ALA A 171 4.54 -8.30 -11.95
N SER A 172 5.21 -7.16 -12.13
CA SER A 172 5.65 -6.67 -13.45
C SER A 172 7.13 -6.92 -13.67
N ASN A 173 7.51 -7.30 -14.89
CA ASN A 173 8.91 -7.63 -15.21
C ASN A 173 9.77 -6.36 -15.35
N ASP A 174 11.09 -6.49 -15.34
CA ASP A 174 12.04 -5.36 -15.38
C ASP A 174 11.90 -4.45 -16.60
N GLU A 175 11.38 -4.95 -17.72
CA GLU A 175 11.11 -4.16 -18.93
C GLU A 175 9.80 -3.35 -18.85
N GLU A 176 8.95 -3.64 -17.87
CA GLU A 176 7.67 -2.96 -17.69
C GLU A 176 7.80 -1.86 -16.63
N PHE A 177 7.24 -0.69 -16.92
CA PHE A 177 7.26 0.48 -16.03
C PHE A 177 8.67 0.92 -15.62
N ASN A 178 9.61 0.93 -16.57
CA ASN A 178 11.01 1.26 -16.31
C ASN A 178 11.46 2.60 -16.94
N SER A 179 10.53 3.48 -17.31
CA SER A 179 10.88 4.71 -18.03
C SER A 179 11.51 5.81 -17.15
N VAL A 180 11.39 5.70 -15.83
CA VAL A 180 12.00 6.64 -14.86
C VAL A 180 13.38 6.12 -14.47
N PRO A 181 14.47 6.75 -14.93
CA PRO A 181 15.82 6.30 -14.57
C PRO A 181 16.13 6.60 -13.12
N PHE A 182 17.01 5.82 -12.50
CA PHE A 182 17.52 6.15 -11.17
C PHE A 182 18.86 6.88 -11.24
N ILE A 183 19.22 7.60 -10.17
CA ILE A 183 20.49 8.32 -10.07
C ILE A 183 21.65 7.31 -10.05
N GLY A 184 22.50 7.41 -11.07
CA GLY A 184 23.63 6.49 -11.26
C GLY A 184 23.29 5.23 -12.08
N GLU A 185 22.13 5.20 -12.75
CA GLU A 185 21.80 4.12 -13.68
C GLU A 185 22.79 4.10 -14.86
N ASP A 186 23.30 2.91 -15.17
CA ASP A 186 24.14 2.65 -16.34
C ASP A 186 23.32 1.82 -17.33
N GLU A 187 23.04 2.40 -18.51
CA GLU A 187 22.28 1.75 -19.58
C GLU A 187 22.90 0.42 -20.05
N ASN A 188 24.19 0.19 -19.80
CA ASN A 188 24.89 -1.05 -20.15
C ASN A 188 24.80 -2.13 -19.06
N HIS A 189 24.37 -1.78 -17.85
CA HIS A 189 24.27 -2.68 -16.71
C HIS A 189 22.87 -2.57 -16.10
N SER A 190 21.94 -3.37 -16.62
CA SER A 190 20.57 -3.44 -16.12
C SER A 190 20.54 -3.84 -14.65
N VAL A 191 19.81 -3.07 -13.83
CA VAL A 191 19.55 -3.39 -12.43
C VAL A 191 18.11 -3.86 -12.30
N SER A 192 17.91 -5.01 -11.65
CA SER A 192 16.56 -5.55 -11.49
C SER A 192 15.72 -4.70 -10.53
N SER A 193 14.40 -4.72 -10.74
CA SER A 193 13.35 -4.18 -9.87
C SER A 193 12.53 -5.27 -9.17
N GLU A 194 12.96 -6.54 -9.27
CA GLU A 194 12.31 -7.66 -8.59
C GLU A 194 12.36 -7.50 -7.06
N VAL A 195 11.47 -8.20 -6.36
CA VAL A 195 11.42 -8.28 -4.90
C VAL A 195 11.13 -9.73 -4.52
N GLN A 196 11.56 -10.16 -3.35
CA GLN A 196 11.40 -11.53 -2.89
C GLN A 196 10.09 -11.73 -2.11
N VAL A 197 9.59 -10.67 -1.48
CA VAL A 197 8.34 -10.71 -0.69
C VAL A 197 7.45 -9.50 -1.00
N ILE A 198 6.14 -9.74 -1.22
CA ILE A 198 5.12 -8.69 -1.33
C ILE A 198 4.20 -8.75 -0.12
N LEU A 199 4.00 -7.61 0.54
CA LEU A 199 3.10 -7.45 1.67
C LEU A 199 2.00 -6.45 1.31
N ASP A 200 0.82 -6.96 0.91
CA ASP A 200 -0.34 -6.15 0.56
C ASP A 200 -1.21 -5.89 1.80
N TYR A 201 -1.30 -4.63 2.21
CA TYR A 201 -2.27 -4.19 3.23
C TYR A 201 -3.44 -3.51 2.52
N TYR A 202 -4.55 -4.24 2.42
CA TYR A 202 -5.85 -3.75 1.94
C TYR A 202 -5.80 -2.91 0.66
N GLY A 203 -5.00 -3.32 -0.33
CA GLY A 203 -4.84 -2.60 -1.58
C GLY A 203 -6.05 -2.68 -2.51
N CYS A 204 -6.20 -1.65 -3.36
CA CYS A 204 -7.30 -1.52 -4.31
C CYS A 204 -6.95 -2.18 -5.67
N MET A 205 -7.24 -3.47 -5.84
CA MET A 205 -6.71 -4.26 -6.96
C MET A 205 -7.42 -4.08 -8.31
N GLU A 206 -8.71 -3.82 -8.31
CA GLU A 206 -9.50 -3.67 -9.54
C GLU A 206 -10.35 -2.40 -9.49
N PHE A 207 -10.00 -1.44 -10.34
CA PHE A 207 -10.76 -0.21 -10.46
C PHE A 207 -12.10 -0.45 -11.17
N GLY A 208 -13.11 0.31 -10.76
CA GLY A 208 -14.45 0.25 -11.36
C GLY A 208 -15.36 -0.86 -10.80
N THR A 209 -14.83 -1.82 -10.04
CA THR A 209 -15.61 -2.90 -9.42
C THR A 209 -16.12 -2.56 -8.01
N MET A 210 -15.53 -1.56 -7.35
CA MET A 210 -15.84 -1.22 -5.96
C MET A 210 -17.34 -0.96 -5.69
N GLU A 211 -18.08 -0.33 -6.61
CA GLU A 211 -19.52 -0.10 -6.43
C GLU A 211 -20.32 -1.41 -6.35
N ASP A 212 -19.93 -2.41 -7.15
CA ASP A 212 -20.57 -3.72 -7.13
C ASP A 212 -20.14 -4.49 -5.88
N ASP A 213 -18.88 -4.38 -5.46
CA ASP A 213 -18.39 -4.96 -4.20
C ASP A 213 -19.17 -4.44 -2.99
N TYR A 214 -19.36 -3.12 -2.87
CA TYR A 214 -20.17 -2.56 -1.78
C TYR A 214 -21.63 -3.03 -1.83
N ARG A 215 -22.19 -3.25 -3.02
CA ARG A 215 -23.54 -3.79 -3.17
C ARG A 215 -23.62 -5.23 -2.67
N GLU A 216 -22.61 -6.04 -2.99
CA GLU A 216 -22.48 -7.41 -2.51
C GLU A 216 -22.34 -7.48 -0.99
N LEU A 217 -21.48 -6.62 -0.43
CA LEU A 217 -21.33 -6.43 1.03
C LEU A 217 -22.53 -5.72 1.68
N ARG A 218 -23.54 -5.34 0.90
CA ARG A 218 -24.76 -4.64 1.33
C ARG A 218 -24.48 -3.32 2.05
N ILE A 219 -23.36 -2.67 1.76
CA ILE A 219 -23.00 -1.36 2.31
C ILE A 219 -23.79 -0.26 1.57
N PRO A 220 -24.60 0.55 2.26
CA PRO A 220 -25.40 1.57 1.60
C PRO A 220 -24.55 2.69 0.98
N LYS A 221 -24.96 3.18 -0.20
CA LYS A 221 -24.30 4.29 -0.91
C LYS A 221 -24.06 5.54 -0.04
N ILE A 222 -24.98 5.85 0.86
CA ILE A 222 -24.85 7.00 1.77
C ILE A 222 -23.68 6.82 2.74
N VAL A 223 -23.45 5.60 3.25
CA VAL A 223 -22.31 5.29 4.12
C VAL A 223 -21.01 5.46 3.34
N ARG A 224 -20.93 4.88 2.15
CA ARG A 224 -19.77 5.02 1.27
C ARG A 224 -19.47 6.48 0.92
N ARG A 225 -20.50 7.26 0.56
CA ARG A 225 -20.33 8.68 0.21
C ARG A 225 -19.74 9.50 1.36
N VAL A 226 -20.11 9.17 2.61
CA VAL A 226 -19.56 9.80 3.81
C VAL A 226 -18.12 9.34 4.06
N ALA A 227 -17.82 8.05 3.90
CA ALA A 227 -16.47 7.50 4.06
C ALA A 227 -15.48 8.15 3.06
N SER A 228 -15.87 8.32 1.80
CA SER A 228 -14.99 8.86 0.74
C SER A 228 -14.94 10.40 0.65
N LEU A 229 -15.45 11.13 1.65
CA LEU A 229 -15.44 12.60 1.62
C LEU A 229 -14.04 13.22 1.53
N TRP A 230 -13.04 12.57 2.14
CA TRP A 230 -11.66 13.03 2.10
C TRP A 230 -11.07 12.94 0.68
N LEU A 231 -11.29 11.82 -0.02
CA LEU A 231 -10.93 11.63 -1.42
C LEU A 231 -11.66 12.61 -2.35
N GLN A 232 -12.98 12.76 -2.19
CA GLN A 232 -13.76 13.73 -2.97
C GLN A 232 -13.26 15.17 -2.78
N GLY A 233 -12.82 15.51 -1.56
CA GLY A 233 -12.22 16.82 -1.27
C GLY A 233 -10.92 17.07 -2.03
N ALA A 234 -10.11 16.04 -2.26
CA ALA A 234 -8.85 16.10 -2.99
C ALA A 234 -9.02 16.42 -4.48
N ILE A 235 -10.11 15.90 -5.07
CA ILE A 235 -10.36 15.97 -6.52
C ILE A 235 -11.48 16.93 -6.92
N LYS A 236 -12.07 17.66 -5.96
CA LYS A 236 -13.25 18.51 -6.21
C LYS A 236 -13.11 19.51 -7.38
N ASP A 237 -11.90 19.96 -7.66
CA ASP A 237 -11.60 20.98 -8.69
C ASP A 237 -10.94 20.38 -9.95
N THR A 238 -10.84 19.05 -10.06
CA THR A 238 -10.13 18.38 -11.16
C THR A 238 -11.05 18.01 -12.33
N GLY A 239 -12.37 18.00 -12.12
CA GLY A 239 -13.37 17.60 -13.11
C GLY A 239 -13.64 16.08 -13.18
N TYR A 240 -13.03 15.29 -12.29
CA TYR A 240 -13.25 13.84 -12.20
C TYR A 240 -14.20 13.47 -11.06
N GLU A 241 -14.97 12.40 -11.23
CA GLU A 241 -15.94 11.92 -10.21
C GLU A 241 -15.30 11.04 -9.12
N ASP A 242 -14.18 10.39 -9.46
CA ASP A 242 -13.44 9.48 -8.60
C ASP A 242 -11.93 9.62 -8.81
N VAL A 243 -11.19 9.14 -7.82
CA VAL A 243 -9.75 9.41 -7.69
C VAL A 243 -8.95 8.55 -8.66
N GLU A 244 -9.41 7.33 -8.89
CA GLU A 244 -8.89 6.39 -9.88
C GLU A 244 -8.95 7.03 -11.27
N SER A 245 -10.10 7.58 -11.65
CA SER A 245 -10.28 8.24 -12.94
C SER A 245 -9.41 9.48 -13.08
N TYR A 246 -9.25 10.25 -11.99
CA TYR A 246 -8.31 11.37 -11.98
C TYR A 246 -6.89 10.87 -12.21
N TRP A 247 -6.42 9.90 -11.44
CA TRP A 247 -5.07 9.35 -11.52
C TRP A 247 -4.76 8.72 -12.88
N MET A 248 -5.71 8.00 -13.49
CA MET A 248 -5.57 7.45 -14.84
C MET A 248 -5.75 8.49 -15.96
N ARG A 249 -6.23 9.69 -15.62
CA ARG A 249 -6.73 10.73 -16.55
C ARG A 249 -7.81 10.22 -17.50
N LYS A 250 -8.59 9.23 -17.07
CA LYS A 250 -9.61 8.57 -17.87
C LYS A 250 -10.70 8.00 -16.99
N ASP A 251 -11.95 8.17 -17.38
CA ASP A 251 -13.10 7.61 -16.65
C ASP A 251 -13.02 6.08 -16.58
N VAL A 252 -12.96 5.55 -15.37
CA VAL A 252 -12.90 4.13 -15.08
C VAL A 252 -14.08 3.35 -15.67
N LYS A 253 -15.26 3.97 -15.75
CA LYS A 253 -16.47 3.36 -16.31
C LYS A 253 -16.43 3.29 -17.83
N ALA A 254 -15.56 4.07 -18.47
CA ALA A 254 -15.40 4.12 -19.92
C ALA A 254 -14.22 3.27 -20.43
N LEU A 255 -13.49 2.59 -19.55
CA LEU A 255 -12.38 1.72 -19.94
C LEU A 255 -12.89 0.49 -20.69
N THR A 256 -12.27 0.21 -21.84
CA THR A 256 -12.42 -1.09 -22.50
C THR A 256 -11.72 -2.18 -21.69
N GLU A 257 -12.08 -3.45 -21.88
CA GLU A 257 -11.41 -4.56 -21.18
C GLU A 257 -9.89 -4.56 -21.37
N ASN A 258 -9.42 -4.28 -22.58
CA ASN A 258 -7.97 -4.20 -22.84
C ASN A 258 -7.31 -3.04 -22.09
N GLU A 259 -8.02 -1.94 -21.87
CA GLU A 259 -7.49 -0.81 -21.11
C GLU A 259 -7.50 -1.09 -19.61
N LYS A 260 -8.52 -1.79 -19.09
CA LYS A 260 -8.54 -2.22 -17.68
C LYS A 260 -7.31 -3.07 -17.34
N ASN A 261 -6.89 -3.94 -18.25
CA ASN A 261 -5.69 -4.76 -18.07
C ASN A 261 -4.42 -3.92 -17.81
N ASN A 262 -4.28 -2.76 -18.47
CA ASN A 262 -3.11 -1.89 -18.26
C ASN A 262 -3.03 -1.33 -16.84
N TYR A 263 -4.15 -1.23 -16.13
CA TYR A 263 -4.22 -0.68 -14.77
C TYR A 263 -4.40 -1.77 -13.70
N SER A 264 -4.52 -3.04 -14.07
CA SER A 264 -4.87 -4.11 -13.13
C SER A 264 -3.62 -4.89 -12.72
N PRO A 265 -3.23 -4.92 -11.43
CA PRO A 265 -2.16 -5.79 -10.95
C PRO A 265 -2.49 -7.27 -11.22
N LEU A 266 -3.78 -7.65 -11.22
CA LEU A 266 -4.23 -9.00 -11.54
C LEU A 266 -3.81 -9.43 -12.95
N TYR A 267 -3.83 -8.51 -13.91
CA TYR A 267 -3.39 -8.79 -15.27
C TYR A 267 -1.89 -9.12 -15.32
N TYR A 268 -1.06 -8.34 -14.62
CA TYR A 268 0.39 -8.58 -14.56
C TYR A 268 0.71 -9.89 -13.83
N ILE A 269 -0.05 -10.23 -12.78
CA ILE A 269 0.03 -11.54 -12.11
C ILE A 269 -0.25 -12.67 -13.11
N GLU A 270 -1.36 -12.62 -13.86
CA GLU A 270 -1.70 -13.65 -14.86
C GLU A 270 -0.69 -13.74 -16.00
N LYS A 271 -0.13 -12.60 -16.39
CA LYS A 271 0.78 -12.47 -17.53
C LYS A 271 2.19 -12.97 -17.22
N ASN A 272 2.71 -12.63 -16.03
CA ASN A 272 4.14 -12.72 -15.75
C ASN A 272 4.50 -13.75 -14.67
N LEU A 273 3.61 -14.00 -13.70
CA LEU A 273 3.95 -14.84 -12.55
C LEU A 273 3.69 -16.32 -12.84
N THR A 274 4.64 -17.14 -12.44
CA THR A 274 4.58 -18.60 -12.35
C THR A 274 4.95 -19.01 -10.94
N LYS A 275 4.79 -20.29 -10.61
CA LYS A 275 5.18 -20.79 -9.29
C LYS A 275 6.68 -20.58 -8.99
N GLU A 276 7.51 -20.61 -10.02
CA GLU A 276 8.97 -20.55 -9.91
C GLU A 276 9.52 -19.14 -9.71
N ASN A 277 8.90 -18.13 -10.32
CA ASN A 277 9.37 -16.73 -10.22
C ASN A 277 8.55 -15.87 -9.27
N CYS A 278 7.44 -16.38 -8.72
CA CYS A 278 6.57 -15.60 -7.86
C CYS A 278 7.25 -15.29 -6.50
N PRO A 279 7.27 -14.02 -6.07
CA PRO A 279 7.63 -13.67 -4.70
C PRO A 279 6.69 -14.36 -3.70
N ASP A 280 7.11 -14.48 -2.45
CA ASP A 280 6.20 -14.86 -1.38
C ASP A 280 5.26 -13.67 -1.08
N ILE A 281 3.97 -13.94 -0.92
CA ILE A 281 2.94 -12.90 -0.84
C ILE A 281 2.13 -13.06 0.44
N LEU A 282 1.97 -11.96 1.17
CA LEU A 282 1.10 -11.86 2.33
C LEU A 282 0.05 -10.77 2.08
N ILE A 283 -1.22 -11.11 2.27
CA ILE A 283 -2.35 -10.21 2.04
C ILE A 283 -3.14 -10.05 3.34
N TRP A 284 -3.18 -8.83 3.88
CA TRP A 284 -3.90 -8.50 5.10
C TRP A 284 -5.00 -7.48 4.82
N HIS A 285 -6.23 -7.79 5.22
CA HIS A 285 -7.38 -6.91 5.02
C HIS A 285 -8.35 -6.97 6.20
N GLY A 286 -8.94 -5.84 6.59
CA GLY A 286 -10.02 -5.80 7.58
C GLY A 286 -11.43 -5.91 6.99
N ASP A 287 -12.31 -6.74 7.56
CA ASP A 287 -13.67 -6.93 7.02
C ASP A 287 -14.67 -5.77 7.34
N ALA A 288 -14.19 -4.71 8.00
CA ALA A 288 -14.92 -3.49 8.26
C ALA A 288 -14.30 -2.28 7.55
N ASP A 289 -13.53 -2.52 6.50
CA ASP A 289 -12.99 -1.48 5.63
C ASP A 289 -14.11 -0.80 4.81
N LEU A 290 -14.16 0.54 4.88
CA LEU A 290 -15.12 1.35 4.13
C LEU A 290 -14.50 2.09 2.95
N ASP A 291 -13.18 2.13 2.84
CA ASP A 291 -12.46 2.81 1.77
C ASP A 291 -12.13 1.82 0.64
N VAL A 292 -11.74 0.59 0.97
CA VAL A 292 -11.49 -0.49 0.01
C VAL A 292 -12.27 -1.75 0.45
N PRO A 293 -13.18 -2.29 -0.36
CA PRO A 293 -13.87 -3.54 -0.02
C PRO A 293 -12.90 -4.72 0.07
N TYR A 294 -13.01 -5.54 1.13
CA TYR A 294 -12.13 -6.71 1.30
C TYR A 294 -12.27 -7.76 0.18
N LEU A 295 -13.36 -7.73 -0.59
CA LEU A 295 -13.56 -8.56 -1.79
C LEU A 295 -12.44 -8.36 -2.83
N GLN A 296 -11.78 -7.20 -2.85
CA GLN A 296 -10.60 -6.92 -3.68
C GLN A 296 -9.43 -7.85 -3.32
N SER A 297 -9.13 -7.98 -2.02
CA SER A 297 -8.09 -8.88 -1.53
C SER A 297 -8.48 -10.35 -1.64
N GLU A 298 -9.77 -10.69 -1.52
CA GLU A 298 -10.23 -12.06 -1.77
C GLU A 298 -10.02 -12.48 -3.23
N ARG A 299 -10.32 -11.60 -4.19
CA ARG A 299 -10.06 -11.86 -5.62
C ARG A 299 -8.57 -11.99 -5.90
N LEU A 300 -7.73 -11.12 -5.33
CA LEU A 300 -6.28 -11.23 -5.43
C LEU A 300 -5.77 -12.58 -4.91
N ASN A 301 -6.18 -12.96 -3.69
CA ASN A 301 -5.80 -14.23 -3.09
C ASN A 301 -6.26 -15.43 -3.93
N ALA A 302 -7.49 -15.42 -4.42
CA ALA A 302 -8.03 -16.49 -5.25
C ALA A 302 -7.25 -16.64 -6.56
N LEU A 303 -6.88 -15.52 -7.19
CA LEU A 303 -6.07 -15.50 -8.40
C LEU A 303 -4.68 -16.08 -8.16
N LEU A 304 -3.98 -15.57 -7.14
CA LEU A 304 -2.62 -16.00 -6.85
C LEU A 304 -2.59 -17.48 -6.44
N THR A 305 -3.50 -17.92 -5.58
CA THR A 305 -3.63 -19.34 -5.19
C THR A 305 -3.79 -20.24 -6.42
N ARG A 306 -4.54 -19.79 -7.42
CA ARG A 306 -4.75 -20.52 -8.68
C ARG A 306 -3.48 -20.61 -9.53
N ILE A 307 -2.68 -19.56 -9.57
CA ILE A 307 -1.50 -19.47 -10.45
C ILE A 307 -0.26 -20.08 -9.81
N VAL A 308 0.02 -19.73 -8.55
CA VAL A 308 1.31 -20.02 -7.89
C VAL A 308 1.20 -21.06 -6.77
N GLY A 309 -0.02 -21.38 -6.35
CA GLY A 309 -0.31 -22.34 -5.28
C GLY A 309 -0.40 -21.70 -3.90
N THR A 310 -0.91 -22.49 -2.94
CA THR A 310 -1.14 -22.04 -1.56
C THR A 310 0.14 -21.90 -0.74
N ASP A 311 1.27 -22.40 -1.23
CA ASP A 311 2.57 -22.31 -0.57
C ASP A 311 3.23 -20.94 -0.72
N LYS A 312 2.80 -20.16 -1.72
CA LYS A 312 3.35 -18.83 -2.02
C LYS A 312 2.53 -17.68 -1.47
N VAL A 313 1.27 -17.92 -1.08
CA VAL A 313 0.34 -16.85 -0.71
C VAL A 313 -0.35 -17.13 0.62
N GLU A 314 -0.24 -16.18 1.53
CA GLU A 314 -0.95 -16.16 2.81
C GLU A 314 -1.94 -15.01 2.86
N PHE A 315 -3.22 -15.32 3.05
CA PHE A 315 -4.29 -14.32 3.18
C PHE A 315 -4.91 -14.36 4.58
N LYS A 316 -4.96 -13.19 5.23
CA LYS A 316 -5.57 -13.02 6.55
C LYS A 316 -6.61 -11.90 6.50
N LEU A 317 -7.87 -12.29 6.70
CA LEU A 317 -8.99 -11.38 6.90
C LEU A 317 -9.17 -11.11 8.41
N PHE A 318 -9.03 -9.85 8.81
CA PHE A 318 -9.18 -9.42 10.19
C PHE A 318 -10.61 -8.95 10.47
N HIS A 319 -11.26 -9.66 11.39
CA HIS A 319 -12.62 -9.34 11.76
C HIS A 319 -12.71 -8.00 12.51
N ASN A 320 -13.63 -7.13 12.08
CA ASN A 320 -13.93 -5.81 12.62
C ASN A 320 -12.83 -4.76 12.48
N TYR A 321 -11.83 -5.01 11.65
CA TYR A 321 -10.77 -4.04 11.39
C TYR A 321 -11.24 -3.11 10.27
N LYS A 322 -11.14 -1.81 10.52
CA LYS A 322 -11.43 -0.76 9.54
C LYS A 322 -10.23 -0.49 8.64
N HIS A 323 -10.41 0.38 7.64
CA HIS A 323 -9.29 0.90 6.84
C HIS A 323 -8.22 1.50 7.75
N ALA A 324 -6.97 1.10 7.54
CA ALA A 324 -5.83 1.53 8.35
C ALA A 324 -6.03 1.37 9.87
N ALA A 325 -6.68 0.28 10.29
CA ALA A 325 -6.86 -0.08 11.69
C ALA A 325 -5.52 -0.13 12.43
N ASP A 326 -5.41 0.59 13.56
CA ASP A 326 -4.21 0.63 14.40
C ASP A 326 -3.75 -0.78 14.80
N GLN A 327 -4.71 -1.69 14.99
CA GLN A 327 -4.47 -3.06 15.41
C GLN A 327 -3.59 -3.83 14.42
N LEU A 328 -3.63 -3.53 13.11
CA LEU A 328 -2.73 -4.14 12.12
C LEU A 328 -1.26 -3.83 12.39
N TYR A 329 -0.99 -2.70 13.03
CA TYR A 329 0.34 -2.20 13.35
C TYR A 329 0.71 -2.40 14.83
N SER A 330 -0.08 -3.20 15.56
CA SER A 330 0.27 -3.57 16.94
C SER A 330 1.52 -4.46 16.96
N ASP A 331 2.29 -4.38 18.04
CA ASP A 331 3.49 -5.23 18.23
C ASP A 331 3.20 -6.73 18.05
N GLU A 332 1.99 -7.18 18.41
CA GLU A 332 1.55 -8.56 18.21
C GLU A 332 1.47 -8.92 16.72
N ASN A 333 0.76 -8.12 15.92
CA ASN A 333 0.64 -8.39 14.50
C ASN A 333 1.97 -8.14 13.77
N LEU A 334 2.71 -7.08 14.09
CA LEU A 334 4.02 -6.84 13.51
C LEU A 334 5.04 -7.93 13.89
N GLY A 335 4.89 -8.55 15.07
CA GLY A 335 5.65 -9.74 15.46
C GLY A 335 5.37 -10.95 14.58
N ILE A 336 4.10 -11.23 14.30
CA ILE A 336 3.71 -12.29 13.34
C ILE A 336 4.29 -12.00 11.95
N LEU A 337 4.21 -10.75 11.50
CA LEU A 337 4.76 -10.36 10.21
C LEU A 337 6.29 -10.52 10.18
N LYS A 338 6.98 -10.19 11.27
CA LYS A 338 8.43 -10.38 11.38
C LYS A 338 8.80 -11.86 11.31
N GLU A 339 8.08 -12.73 12.03
CA GLU A 339 8.31 -14.17 11.95
C GLU A 339 8.15 -14.70 10.52
N TYR A 340 7.12 -14.25 9.81
CA TYR A 340 6.93 -14.55 8.38
C TYR A 340 8.12 -14.09 7.53
N LEU A 341 8.56 -12.83 7.67
CA LEU A 341 9.69 -12.30 6.91
C LEU A 341 11.00 -13.02 7.23
N ASP A 342 11.27 -13.31 8.50
CA ASP A 342 12.46 -14.05 8.92
C ASP A 342 12.48 -15.45 8.28
N GLU A 343 11.32 -16.12 8.17
CA GLU A 343 11.21 -17.42 7.49
C GLU A 343 11.49 -17.30 5.98
N LYS A 344 10.95 -16.27 5.32
CA LYS A 344 11.12 -16.08 3.86
C LYS A 344 12.53 -15.64 3.47
N PHE A 345 13.28 -15.05 4.39
CA PHE A 345 14.66 -14.58 4.19
C PHE A 345 15.74 -15.49 4.78
N ALA A 346 15.36 -16.59 5.44
CA ALA A 346 16.28 -17.62 5.93
C ALA A 346 16.76 -18.53 4.80
#